data_AF-A0A074TG40-F1
#
_entry.id   AF-A0A074TG40-F1
#
_cell.length_a   1.000
_cell.length_b   1.000
_cell.length_c   1.000
_cell.angle_alpha   90.00
_cell.angle_beta   90.00
_cell.angle_gamma   90.00
#
_symmetry.space_group_name_H-M   'P 1'
#
loop_
_entity.id
_entity.type
_entity.pdbx_description
1 polymer ?
#
loop_
_entity_poly.entity_id
_entity_poly.type
_entity_poly.pdbx_seq_one_letter_code
_entity_poly.pdbx_strand_id
1 'polypeptide(L)'
;MSRKISAESDFVMQEIIEHGITMEEGRLWLAEVIREERARIDRNNMMRRVSDRDPASEIAADDRVRRCWAHIARHGIHAPPPDDADPMQLLNFEFFREELTSHARGYQNLKKFKELTGREVLSALGKMTLLDLMIAGRNAAWNEDRSESQLCKSLLATLPDEVPLGSGLR
;
A
#
# COMPACT_ATOMS: atom_id res chain seq x y z
N MET A 1 -8.43 21.90 -34.79
CA MET A 1 -8.79 20.79 -33.87
C MET A 1 -7.91 20.73 -32.61
N SER A 2 -6.67 21.23 -32.62
CA SER A 2 -5.79 21.23 -31.42
C SER A 2 -6.30 21.98 -30.19
N ARG A 3 -7.12 23.04 -30.33
CA ARG A 3 -7.66 23.78 -29.17
C ARG A 3 -8.66 22.96 -28.32
N LYS A 4 -9.41 22.05 -28.96
CA LYS A 4 -10.44 21.25 -28.28
C LYS A 4 -9.81 20.10 -27.48
N ILE A 5 -8.78 19.48 -28.07
CA ILE A 5 -7.97 18.42 -27.45
C ILE A 5 -7.16 18.96 -26.25
N SER A 6 -6.62 20.18 -26.37
CA SER A 6 -5.94 20.84 -25.24
C SER A 6 -6.89 21.08 -24.07
N ALA A 7 -8.09 21.61 -24.32
CA ALA A 7 -9.06 21.91 -23.27
C ALA A 7 -9.61 20.64 -22.58
N GLU A 8 -9.83 19.55 -23.32
CA GLU A 8 -10.21 18.25 -22.75
C GLU A 8 -9.06 17.64 -21.93
N SER A 9 -7.81 17.78 -22.39
CA SER A 9 -6.63 17.34 -21.65
C SER A 9 -6.42 18.13 -20.36
N ASP A 10 -6.60 19.45 -20.40
CA ASP A 10 -6.46 20.34 -19.24
C ASP A 10 -7.55 20.03 -18.19
N PHE A 11 -8.77 19.74 -18.64
CA PHE A 11 -9.88 19.33 -17.77
C PHE A 11 -9.59 17.99 -17.07
N VAL A 12 -9.11 16.99 -17.81
CA VAL A 12 -8.74 15.68 -17.22
C VAL A 12 -7.59 15.82 -16.22
N MET A 13 -6.59 16.64 -16.53
CA MET A 13 -5.49 16.91 -15.61
C MET A 13 -5.98 17.63 -14.35
N GLN A 14 -6.92 18.57 -14.48
CA GLN A 14 -7.51 19.26 -13.35
C GLN A 14 -8.33 18.31 -12.46
N GLU A 15 -9.13 17.41 -13.03
CA GLU A 15 -9.85 16.37 -12.24
C GLU A 15 -8.89 15.41 -11.52
N ILE A 16 -7.75 15.06 -12.15
CA ILE A 16 -6.73 14.22 -11.52
C ILE A 16 -6.14 14.91 -10.28
N ILE A 17 -5.93 16.22 -10.36
CA ILE A 17 -5.37 17.06 -9.29
C ILE A 17 -6.39 17.28 -8.17
N GLU A 18 -7.61 17.70 -8.52
CA GLU A 18 -8.67 18.00 -7.55
C GLU A 18 -9.13 16.76 -6.77
N HIS A 19 -8.99 15.57 -7.37
CA HIS A 19 -9.34 14.29 -6.75
C HIS A 19 -8.12 13.40 -6.45
N GLY A 20 -6.92 14.00 -6.37
CA GLY A 20 -5.71 13.35 -5.87
C GLY A 20 -5.73 13.16 -4.34
N ILE A 21 -4.81 12.32 -3.84
CA ILE A 21 -4.60 12.15 -2.40
C ILE A 21 -3.69 13.29 -1.90
N THR A 22 -4.12 14.01 -0.86
CA THR A 22 -3.29 15.00 -0.18
C THR A 22 -2.26 14.34 0.75
N MET A 23 -1.21 15.06 1.17
CA MET A 23 -0.19 14.52 2.08
C MET A 23 -0.77 14.07 3.41
N GLU A 24 -1.73 14.82 3.96
CA GLU A 24 -2.34 14.47 5.25
C GLU A 24 -3.22 13.22 5.13
N GLU A 25 -4.00 13.10 4.05
CA GLU A 25 -4.77 11.89 3.77
C GLU A 25 -3.86 10.68 3.54
N GLY A 26 -2.75 10.86 2.81
CA GLY A 26 -1.72 9.85 2.62
C GLY A 26 -1.09 9.43 3.95
N ARG A 27 -0.84 10.37 4.87
CA ARG A 27 -0.31 10.11 6.21
C ARG A 27 -1.28 9.30 7.06
N LEU A 28 -2.55 9.69 7.09
CA LEU A 28 -3.59 8.96 7.82
C LEU A 28 -3.74 7.54 7.29
N TRP A 29 -3.76 7.37 5.98
CA TRP A 29 -3.87 6.07 5.34
C TRP A 29 -2.67 5.17 5.66
N LEU A 30 -1.46 5.71 5.48
CA LEU A 30 -0.24 4.94 5.68
C LEU A 30 -0.04 4.52 7.14
N ALA A 31 -0.35 5.43 8.08
CA ALA A 31 -0.37 5.13 9.50
C ALA A 31 -1.30 3.95 9.80
N GLU A 32 -2.52 4.00 9.27
CA GLU A 32 -3.51 2.95 9.45
C GLU A 32 -3.07 1.60 8.88
N VAL A 33 -2.50 1.58 7.67
CA VAL A 33 -1.97 0.36 7.05
C VAL A 33 -0.88 -0.26 7.91
N ILE A 34 0.10 0.54 8.36
CA ILE A 34 1.21 0.07 9.19
C ILE A 34 0.68 -0.48 10.51
N ARG A 35 -0.26 0.23 11.14
CA ARG A 35 -0.87 -0.15 12.42
C ARG A 35 -1.57 -1.50 12.32
N GLU A 36 -2.39 -1.71 11.29
CA GLU A 36 -3.09 -2.97 11.09
C GLU A 36 -2.16 -4.12 10.77
N GLU A 37 -1.15 -3.87 9.93
CA GLU A 37 -0.20 -4.90 9.55
C GLU A 37 0.61 -5.36 10.76
N ARG A 38 1.06 -4.42 11.60
CA ARG A 38 1.74 -4.73 12.87
C ARG A 38 0.83 -5.49 13.83
N ALA A 39 -0.43 -5.06 13.97
CA ALA A 39 -1.39 -5.79 14.79
C ALA A 39 -1.63 -7.22 14.29
N ARG A 40 -1.58 -7.45 12.97
CA ARG A 40 -1.67 -8.79 12.36
C ARG A 40 -0.43 -9.63 12.66
N ILE A 41 0.77 -9.05 12.51
CA ILE A 41 2.04 -9.70 12.87
C ILE A 41 2.04 -10.10 14.35
N ASP A 42 1.66 -9.18 15.23
CA ASP A 42 1.58 -9.43 16.68
C ASP A 42 0.60 -10.54 17.02
N ARG A 43 -0.59 -10.55 16.40
CA ARG A 43 -1.58 -11.61 16.58
C ARG A 43 -1.04 -12.97 16.14
N ASN A 44 -0.38 -13.03 14.98
CA ASN A 44 0.24 -14.27 14.51
C ASN A 44 1.33 -14.75 15.48
N ASN A 45 2.14 -13.83 16.00
CA ASN A 45 3.14 -14.13 17.02
C ASN A 45 2.53 -14.63 18.33
N MET A 46 1.39 -14.09 18.77
CA MET A 46 0.66 -14.60 19.93
C MET A 46 0.15 -16.02 19.70
N MET A 47 -0.43 -16.30 18.53
CA MET A 47 -0.92 -17.64 18.18
C MET A 47 0.21 -18.67 18.10
N ARG A 48 1.42 -18.27 17.68
CA ARG A 48 2.59 -19.14 17.69
C ARG A 48 3.03 -19.56 19.09
N ARG A 49 2.92 -18.66 20.07
CA ARG A 49 3.30 -18.97 21.47
C ARG A 49 2.45 -20.07 22.10
N VAL A 50 1.25 -20.31 21.59
CA VAL A 50 0.32 -21.34 22.08
C VAL A 50 0.27 -22.57 21.17
N SER A 51 1.13 -22.62 20.15
CA SER A 51 1.15 -23.66 19.11
C SER A 51 2.35 -24.59 19.32
N ASP A 52 2.15 -25.90 19.20
CA ASP A 52 3.22 -26.91 19.24
C ASP A 52 4.02 -27.01 17.92
N ARG A 53 4.11 -25.91 17.17
CA ARG A 53 4.81 -25.88 15.88
C ARG A 53 6.30 -25.62 16.08
N ASP A 54 7.09 -26.18 15.18
CA ASP A 54 8.53 -25.93 15.13
C ASP A 54 8.83 -24.43 14.93
N PRO A 55 9.56 -23.78 15.87
CA PRO A 55 9.94 -22.38 15.76
C PRO A 55 10.74 -22.05 14.49
N ALA A 56 11.59 -22.96 14.01
CA ALA A 56 12.41 -22.70 12.82
C ALA A 56 11.54 -22.60 11.56
N SER A 57 10.53 -23.46 11.44
CA SER A 57 9.55 -23.43 10.36
C SER A 57 8.73 -22.13 10.33
N GLU A 58 8.38 -21.57 11.50
CA GLU A 58 7.65 -20.30 11.61
C GLU A 58 8.54 -19.09 11.25
N ILE A 59 9.81 -19.09 11.67
CA ILE A 59 10.80 -18.06 11.26
C ILE A 59 10.97 -18.06 9.74
N ALA A 60 11.08 -19.24 9.13
CA ALA A 60 11.19 -19.36 7.68
C ALA A 60 9.93 -18.84 6.97
N ALA A 61 8.74 -19.04 7.56
CA ALA A 61 7.50 -18.51 7.01
C ALA A 61 7.45 -16.97 7.04
N ASP A 62 7.87 -16.34 8.14
CA ASP A 62 7.97 -14.88 8.23
C ASP A 62 8.97 -14.31 7.24
N ASP A 63 10.11 -14.96 7.09
CA ASP A 63 11.14 -14.52 6.18
C ASP A 63 10.68 -14.55 4.72
N ARG A 64 9.88 -15.57 4.35
CA ARG A 64 9.22 -15.61 3.03
C ARG A 64 8.27 -14.44 2.83
N VAL A 65 7.43 -14.13 3.84
CA VAL A 65 6.48 -12.99 3.76
C VAL A 65 7.24 -11.67 3.64
N ARG A 66 8.28 -11.48 4.46
CA ARG A 66 9.16 -10.31 4.43
C ARG A 66 9.75 -10.09 3.04
N ARG A 67 10.35 -11.14 2.46
CA ARG A 67 10.94 -11.10 1.11
C ARG A 67 9.92 -10.81 0.02
N CYS A 68 8.72 -11.39 0.10
CA CYS A 68 7.65 -11.11 -0.85
C CYS A 68 7.21 -9.64 -0.82
N TRP A 69 7.03 -9.05 0.38
CA TRP A 69 6.68 -7.63 0.49
C TRP A 69 7.79 -6.72 -0.01
N ALA A 70 9.05 -7.02 0.31
CA ALA A 70 10.19 -6.26 -0.18
C ALA A 70 10.28 -6.29 -1.71
N HIS A 71 10.05 -7.45 -2.32
CA HIS A 71 10.04 -7.62 -3.76
C HIS A 71 8.90 -6.83 -4.42
N ILE A 72 7.67 -6.97 -3.92
CA ILE A 72 6.50 -6.25 -4.47
C ILE A 72 6.67 -4.74 -4.33
N ALA A 73 7.16 -4.25 -3.19
CA ALA A 73 7.39 -2.83 -2.99
C ALA A 73 8.47 -2.26 -3.92
N ARG A 74 9.47 -3.06 -4.29
CA ARG A 74 10.58 -2.63 -5.15
C ARG A 74 10.27 -2.75 -6.64
N HIS A 75 9.59 -3.82 -7.05
CA HIS A 75 9.42 -4.18 -8.46
C HIS A 75 7.98 -4.04 -8.96
N GLY A 76 7.03 -3.83 -8.05
CA GLY A 76 5.61 -3.77 -8.35
C GLY A 76 4.93 -5.14 -8.25
N ILE A 77 3.61 -5.10 -8.04
CA ILE A 77 2.75 -6.27 -7.82
C ILE A 77 2.76 -7.29 -8.97
N HIS A 78 2.91 -6.82 -10.21
CA HIS A 78 2.89 -7.65 -11.41
C HIS A 78 4.28 -8.12 -11.85
N ALA A 79 5.35 -7.72 -11.15
CA ALA A 79 6.69 -8.21 -11.47
C ALA A 79 6.77 -9.74 -11.29
N PRO A 80 7.51 -10.46 -12.15
CA PRO A 80 7.75 -11.87 -11.94
C PRO A 80 8.44 -12.12 -10.58
N PRO A 81 8.17 -13.26 -9.91
CA PRO A 81 8.92 -13.65 -8.72
C PRO A 81 10.42 -13.79 -9.02
N PRO A 82 11.31 -13.70 -8.01
CA PRO A 82 12.72 -14.04 -8.14
C PRO A 82 12.93 -15.48 -8.65
N ASP A 83 13.97 -15.71 -9.44
CA ASP A 83 14.28 -17.03 -10.02
C ASP A 83 14.58 -18.10 -8.95
N ASP A 84 15.00 -17.68 -7.75
CA ASP A 84 15.32 -18.53 -6.60
C ASP A 84 14.17 -18.66 -5.58
N ALA A 85 12.96 -18.18 -5.93
CA ALA A 85 11.80 -18.26 -5.04
C ALA A 85 11.37 -19.73 -4.82
N ASP A 86 11.28 -20.14 -3.56
CA ASP A 86 10.77 -21.46 -3.19
C ASP A 86 9.24 -21.57 -3.41
N PRO A 87 8.65 -22.79 -3.46
CA PRO A 87 7.22 -22.96 -3.74
C PRO A 87 6.29 -22.22 -2.77
N MET A 88 6.68 -22.07 -1.50
CA MET A 88 5.88 -21.34 -0.52
C MET A 88 5.97 -19.81 -0.72
N GLN A 89 7.10 -19.31 -1.21
CA GLN A 89 7.20 -17.91 -1.66
C GLN A 89 6.31 -17.66 -2.87
N LEU A 90 6.29 -18.58 -3.84
CA LEU A 90 5.42 -18.47 -5.03
C LEU A 90 3.94 -18.40 -4.63
N LEU A 91 3.49 -19.25 -3.70
CA LEU A 91 2.13 -19.20 -3.17
C LEU A 91 1.82 -17.87 -2.45
N ASN A 92 2.78 -17.31 -1.70
CA ASN A 92 2.61 -16.00 -1.08
C ASN A 92 2.46 -14.89 -2.12
N PHE A 93 3.25 -14.93 -3.21
CA PHE A 93 3.11 -13.96 -4.31
C PHE A 93 1.74 -14.05 -4.98
N GLU A 94 1.24 -15.25 -5.25
CA GLU A 94 -0.11 -15.45 -5.81
C GLU A 94 -1.17 -14.87 -4.88
N PHE A 95 -1.13 -15.25 -3.59
CA PHE A 95 -2.08 -14.75 -2.59
C PHE A 95 -2.04 -13.22 -2.47
N PHE A 96 -0.86 -12.59 -2.42
CA PHE A 96 -0.75 -11.13 -2.34
C PHE A 96 -1.27 -10.45 -3.60
N ARG A 97 -1.03 -11.02 -4.78
CA ARG A 97 -1.56 -10.47 -6.03
C ARG A 97 -3.08 -10.52 -6.05
N GLU A 98 -3.67 -11.66 -5.70
CA GLU A 98 -5.13 -11.80 -5.63
C GLU A 98 -5.73 -10.83 -4.61
N GLU A 99 -5.11 -10.71 -3.43
CA GLU A 99 -5.61 -9.84 -2.37
C GLU A 99 -5.57 -8.35 -2.78
N LEU A 100 -4.47 -7.91 -3.38
CA LEU A 100 -4.27 -6.51 -3.75
C LEU A 100 -5.02 -6.11 -5.04
N THR A 101 -5.27 -7.06 -5.96
CA THR A 101 -5.98 -6.78 -7.23
C THR A 101 -7.48 -7.09 -7.18
N SER A 102 -7.95 -7.74 -6.11
CA SER A 102 -9.37 -8.06 -5.95
C SER A 102 -10.23 -6.80 -5.89
N HIS A 103 -11.26 -6.75 -6.75
CA HIS A 103 -12.25 -5.67 -6.73
C HIS A 103 -12.92 -5.51 -5.36
N ALA A 104 -13.21 -6.62 -4.67
CA ALA A 104 -13.83 -6.58 -3.36
C ALA A 104 -12.90 -5.94 -2.32
N ARG A 105 -11.60 -6.24 -2.36
CA ARG A 105 -10.60 -5.63 -1.49
C ARG A 105 -10.37 -4.17 -1.83
N GLY A 106 -10.26 -3.84 -3.11
CA GLY A 106 -10.20 -2.46 -3.58
C GLY A 106 -11.37 -1.61 -3.06
N TYR A 107 -12.60 -2.13 -3.13
CA TYR A 107 -13.78 -1.47 -2.56
C TYR A 107 -13.67 -1.27 -1.05
N GLN A 108 -13.26 -2.29 -0.30
CA GLN A 108 -13.07 -2.19 1.16
C GLN A 108 -12.02 -1.15 1.54
N ASN A 109 -10.89 -1.12 0.83
CA ASN A 109 -9.82 -0.16 1.07
C ASN A 109 -10.28 1.27 0.78
N LEU A 110 -11.04 1.49 -0.30
CA LEU A 110 -11.62 2.79 -0.61
C LEU A 110 -12.65 3.23 0.44
N LYS A 111 -13.53 2.33 0.89
CA LYS A 111 -14.49 2.63 1.96
C LYS A 111 -13.77 3.04 3.24
N LYS A 112 -12.72 2.31 3.61
CA LYS A 112 -11.93 2.59 4.80
C LYS A 112 -11.16 3.91 4.68
N PHE A 113 -10.55 4.18 3.54
CA PHE A 113 -9.90 5.45 3.27
C PHE A 113 -10.88 6.62 3.42
N LYS A 114 -12.08 6.49 2.87
CA LYS A 114 -13.17 7.46 3.04
C LYS A 114 -13.54 7.65 4.51
N GLU A 115 -13.65 6.58 5.29
CA GLU A 115 -13.96 6.67 6.73
C GLU A 115 -12.87 7.42 7.52
N LEU A 116 -11.60 7.28 7.14
CA LEU A 116 -10.46 7.94 7.80
C LEU A 116 -10.32 9.42 7.43
N THR A 117 -10.67 9.78 6.19
CA THR A 117 -10.32 11.07 5.60
C THR A 117 -11.52 11.96 5.28
N GLY A 118 -12.72 11.38 5.20
CA GLY A 118 -13.91 12.04 4.65
C GLY A 118 -13.92 12.14 3.12
N ARG A 119 -12.91 11.62 2.41
CA ARG A 119 -12.81 11.72 0.95
C ARG A 119 -13.83 10.81 0.25
N GLU A 120 -14.81 11.42 -0.40
CA GLU A 120 -15.87 10.72 -1.14
C GLU A 120 -15.40 10.17 -2.49
N VAL A 121 -14.54 10.89 -3.20
CA VAL A 121 -14.15 10.60 -4.58
C VAL A 121 -12.62 10.62 -4.72
N LEU A 122 -12.08 9.60 -5.38
CA LEU A 122 -10.67 9.54 -5.78
C LEU A 122 -10.56 9.38 -7.29
N SER A 123 -9.61 10.10 -7.89
CA SER A 123 -9.19 9.91 -9.27
C SER A 123 -8.57 8.52 -9.48
N ALA A 124 -8.38 8.11 -10.74
CA ALA A 124 -7.65 6.89 -11.04
C ALA A 124 -6.22 6.91 -10.46
N LEU A 125 -5.54 8.06 -10.55
CA LEU A 125 -4.24 8.28 -9.93
C LEU A 125 -4.31 8.14 -8.40
N GLY A 126 -5.30 8.76 -7.75
CA GLY A 126 -5.49 8.64 -6.31
C GLY A 126 -5.69 7.19 -5.85
N LYS A 127 -6.43 6.39 -6.62
CA LYS A 127 -6.59 4.94 -6.34
C LYS A 127 -5.29 4.16 -6.48
N MET A 128 -4.46 4.50 -7.48
CA MET A 128 -3.13 3.90 -7.64
C MET A 128 -2.20 4.29 -6.49
N THR A 129 -2.14 5.58 -6.13
CA THR A 129 -1.38 6.07 -4.98
C THR A 129 -1.82 5.40 -3.68
N LEU A 130 -3.12 5.14 -3.50
CA LEU A 130 -3.64 4.42 -2.34
C LEU A 130 -3.05 3.01 -2.24
N LEU A 131 -3.01 2.28 -3.36
CA LEU A 131 -2.45 0.93 -3.46
C LEU A 131 -0.93 0.95 -3.22
N ASP A 132 -0.21 1.91 -3.79
CA ASP A 132 1.23 2.05 -3.60
C ASP A 132 1.56 2.32 -2.12
N LEU A 133 0.80 3.20 -1.46
CA LEU A 133 0.94 3.46 -0.02
C LEU A 133 0.60 2.22 0.82
N MET A 134 -0.36 1.39 0.40
CA MET A 134 -0.63 0.11 1.08
C MET A 134 0.56 -0.83 1.00
N ILE A 135 1.12 -1.01 -0.20
CA ILE A 135 2.27 -1.88 -0.43
C ILE A 135 3.47 -1.38 0.37
N ALA A 136 3.76 -0.08 0.32
CA ALA A 136 4.84 0.55 1.07
C ALA A 136 4.67 0.38 2.58
N GLY A 137 3.47 0.63 3.11
CA GLY A 137 3.15 0.49 4.53
C GLY A 137 3.29 -0.94 5.03
N ARG A 138 2.80 -1.93 4.27
CA ARG A 138 2.95 -3.36 4.63
C ARG A 138 4.40 -3.79 4.58
N ASN A 139 5.14 -3.40 3.54
CA ASN A 139 6.57 -3.66 3.47
C ASN A 139 7.32 -3.08 4.67
N ALA A 140 7.06 -1.82 5.02
CA ALA A 140 7.68 -1.17 6.17
C ALA A 140 7.34 -1.87 7.49
N ALA A 141 6.08 -2.30 7.68
CA ALA A 141 5.67 -3.02 8.88
C ALA A 141 6.43 -4.35 9.08
N TRP A 142 6.81 -5.04 8.00
CA TRP A 142 7.56 -6.31 8.05
C TRP A 142 9.08 -6.17 8.10
N ASN A 143 9.61 -5.08 7.55
CA ASN A 143 11.04 -4.91 7.30
C ASN A 143 11.71 -3.87 8.18
N GLU A 144 10.95 -3.13 8.99
CA GLU A 144 11.49 -1.97 9.70
C GLU A 144 10.98 -1.80 11.14
N ASP A 145 11.93 -1.50 12.03
CA ASP A 145 11.70 -1.32 13.46
C ASP A 145 11.39 0.14 13.85
N ARG A 146 11.30 1.05 12.88
CA ARG A 146 11.01 2.47 13.12
C ARG A 146 9.59 2.67 13.64
N SER A 147 9.33 3.73 14.41
CA SER A 147 7.96 4.07 14.82
C SER A 147 7.07 4.38 13.61
N GLU A 148 5.76 4.20 13.75
CA GLU A 148 4.78 4.49 12.69
C GLU A 148 4.93 5.91 12.14
N SER A 149 5.09 6.91 13.00
CA SER A 149 5.29 8.30 12.61
C SER A 149 6.57 8.51 11.78
N GLN A 150 7.67 7.85 12.16
CA GLN A 150 8.93 7.91 11.40
C GLN A 150 8.81 7.24 10.03
N LEU A 151 8.11 6.11 9.96
CA LEU A 151 7.83 5.42 8.70
C LEU A 151 6.99 6.29 7.77
N CYS A 152 5.89 6.84 8.27
CA CYS A 152 5.00 7.71 7.50
C CYS A 152 5.76 8.90 6.91
N LYS A 153 6.57 9.57 7.73
CA LYS A 153 7.39 10.70 7.27
C LYS A 153 8.36 10.29 6.16
N SER A 154 9.02 9.15 6.30
CA SER A 154 10.02 8.72 5.31
C SER A 154 9.40 8.29 3.98
N LEU A 155 8.28 7.57 4.03
CA LEU A 155 7.63 7.04 2.82
C LEU A 155 6.92 8.16 2.05
N LEU A 156 6.27 9.10 2.72
CA LEU A 156 5.64 10.24 2.04
C LEU A 156 6.67 11.18 1.40
N ALA A 157 7.87 11.30 1.97
CA ALA A 157 8.96 12.07 1.36
C ALA A 157 9.52 11.46 0.06
N THR A 158 9.16 10.21 -0.25
CA THR A 158 9.52 9.55 -1.52
C THR A 158 8.44 9.66 -2.59
N LEU A 159 7.26 10.20 -2.25
CA LEU A 159 6.29 10.57 -3.25
C LEU A 159 6.84 11.78 -4.02
N PRO A 160 6.78 11.79 -5.37
CA PRO A 160 7.23 12.94 -6.14
C PRO A 160 6.44 14.20 -5.73
N ASP A 161 7.14 15.33 -5.59
CA ASP A 161 6.55 16.66 -5.35
C ASP A 161 5.50 17.05 -6.43
N GLU A 162 5.48 16.33 -7.55
CA GLU A 162 4.57 16.48 -8.69
C GLU A 162 3.32 15.58 -8.64
N VAL A 163 2.89 15.11 -7.46
CA VAL A 163 1.44 14.93 -7.25
C VAL A 163 0.93 16.30 -6.83
N PRO A 164 0.21 17.05 -7.67
CA PRO A 164 -0.27 18.37 -7.28
C PRO A 164 -1.25 18.11 -6.14
N LEU A 165 -0.78 18.37 -4.93
CA LEU A 165 -1.57 18.25 -3.72
C LEU A 165 -2.73 19.19 -3.95
N GLY A 166 -3.92 18.61 -4.18
CA GLY A 166 -5.15 19.37 -4.37
C GLY A 166 -5.17 20.43 -3.30
N SER A 167 -5.10 21.70 -3.73
CA SER A 167 -5.06 22.81 -2.80
C SER A 167 -6.30 22.69 -1.93
N GLY A 168 -6.10 22.40 -0.64
CA GLY A 168 -7.14 22.51 0.36
C GLY A 168 -7.56 23.98 0.43
N LEU A 169 -8.40 24.40 -0.51
CA LEU A 169 -8.99 25.72 -0.55
C LEU A 169 -10.50 25.58 -0.43
N ARG A 170 -10.89 25.69 0.84
CA ARG A 170 -12.20 26.08 1.40
C ARG A 170 -13.29 25.03 1.46
#